data_AF-A0A0Q5QNI7-F1
#
_entry.id   AF-A0A0Q5QNI7-F1
#
_cell.length_a   1.000
_cell.length_b   1.000
_cell.length_c   1.000
_cell.angle_alpha   90.00
_cell.angle_beta   90.00
_cell.angle_gamma   90.00
#
_symmetry.space_group_name_H-M   'P 1'
#
loop_
_entity.id
_entity.type
_entity.pdbx_description
1 polymer ?
#
loop_
_entity_poly.entity_id
_entity_poly.type
_entity_poly.pdbx_seq_one_letter_code
_entity_poly.pdbx_strand_id
1 'polypeptide(L)'
;MKEYPYIFYPKSHPVEEKFLIAKNNKTGLSENFFENKFHKFFKKYSYKNVIIDDDRSHPFKPDYVLHIPQYNLYIDIEIDEPYSLKGEIPIHTIESKDELRNQYFLERGWGIIRFAEIQVIKFPDLCCKVISEYIRNFSCDSIWLEGFQEFDNLTVIKAWNTEQSADMAKNSYRKTYFNLLKKTRVYEPCISILVDGIYLNKEIRDTIRILKDVNKIKSFNKFVKNSLFLNQLAKYMGHFEVVKKADGTVHTEIAIYVSNHHSIESYSFDSELVEIGQYVINIFYIRTHDFISFEITDKIKDEELKQVMLIADDPAYPPLLEELNETKFILVKNGYDTHMPVHLKYAPLDQIIENSLEIKYDLY
;
A
#
# COMPACT_ATOMS: atom_id res chain seq x y z
N MET A 1 17.46 23.74 -12.43
CA MET A 1 18.39 22.71 -11.90
C MET A 1 17.56 21.43 -11.76
N LYS A 2 18.04 20.26 -12.21
CA LYS A 2 17.30 18.99 -12.10
C LYS A 2 17.25 18.59 -10.62
N GLU A 3 16.07 18.27 -10.10
CA GLU A 3 15.83 17.94 -8.69
C GLU A 3 14.84 16.77 -8.60
N TYR A 4 14.97 15.95 -7.56
CA TYR A 4 14.14 14.78 -7.26
C TYR A 4 13.17 15.08 -6.09
N PRO A 5 11.92 14.57 -6.11
CA PRO A 5 11.34 13.76 -7.18
C PRO A 5 11.18 14.58 -8.46
N TYR A 6 11.53 13.99 -9.60
CA TYR A 6 11.44 14.64 -10.90
C TYR A 6 10.18 14.17 -11.60
N ILE A 7 9.23 15.09 -11.76
CA ILE A 7 7.84 14.76 -12.11
C ILE A 7 7.48 15.39 -13.45
N PHE A 8 6.85 14.58 -14.30
CA PHE A 8 6.28 15.03 -15.57
C PHE A 8 4.82 14.60 -15.65
N TYR A 9 3.96 15.56 -16.03
CA TYR A 9 2.57 15.29 -16.36
C TYR A 9 2.43 15.01 -17.86
N PRO A 10 1.57 14.06 -18.26
CA PRO A 10 1.32 13.79 -19.66
C PRO A 10 0.75 15.05 -20.33
N LYS A 11 1.21 15.32 -21.56
CA LYS A 11 0.78 16.48 -22.36
C LYS A 11 -0.21 16.11 -23.46
N SER A 12 -0.37 14.81 -23.71
CA SER A 12 -1.24 14.21 -24.72
C SER A 12 -2.11 13.16 -24.06
N HIS A 13 -3.17 12.74 -24.76
CA HIS A 13 -3.97 11.61 -24.30
C HIS A 13 -3.13 10.33 -24.37
N PRO A 14 -3.17 9.49 -23.33
CA PRO A 14 -2.44 8.24 -23.30
C PRO A 14 -2.89 7.30 -24.42
N VAL A 15 -1.91 6.73 -25.12
CA VAL A 15 -2.13 5.62 -26.02
C VAL A 15 -2.27 4.36 -25.16
N GLU A 16 -3.30 3.56 -25.40
CA GLU A 16 -3.47 2.29 -24.70
C GLU A 16 -2.31 1.36 -25.09
N GLU A 17 -1.58 0.85 -24.08
CA GLU A 17 -0.37 0.07 -24.31
C GLU A 17 -0.56 -1.39 -23.89
N LYS A 18 -0.01 -2.30 -24.70
CA LYS A 18 0.12 -3.71 -24.33
C LYS A 18 1.47 -3.95 -23.69
N PHE A 19 1.47 -4.68 -22.58
CA PHE A 19 2.67 -5.05 -21.86
C PHE A 19 3.12 -6.47 -22.17
N LEU A 20 4.42 -6.63 -22.43
CA LEU A 20 5.10 -7.93 -22.44
C LEU A 20 5.95 -8.10 -21.19
N ILE A 21 6.01 -9.33 -20.68
CA ILE A 21 6.95 -9.68 -19.60
C ILE A 21 8.37 -9.65 -20.16
N ALA A 22 9.24 -8.86 -19.52
CA ALA A 22 10.64 -8.75 -19.88
C ALA A 22 11.38 -10.09 -19.64
N LYS A 23 12.26 -10.47 -20.58
CA LYS A 23 13.00 -11.75 -20.50
C LYS A 23 14.12 -11.77 -19.44
N ASN A 24 14.57 -10.61 -18.96
CA ASN A 24 15.65 -10.47 -17.97
C ASN A 24 15.14 -9.74 -16.71
N ASN A 25 14.92 -10.52 -15.64
CA ASN A 25 14.27 -10.06 -14.39
C ASN A 25 15.27 -9.89 -13.25
N LYS A 26 16.34 -9.12 -13.49
CA LYS A 26 17.16 -8.63 -12.38
C LYS A 26 16.46 -7.43 -11.77
N THR A 27 15.97 -7.59 -10.56
CA THR A 27 15.43 -6.52 -9.72
C THR A 27 16.56 -5.97 -8.86
N GLY A 28 16.72 -4.65 -8.86
CA GLY A 28 17.64 -3.93 -8.00
C GLY A 28 17.32 -4.12 -6.52
N LEU A 29 18.32 -3.94 -5.66
CA LEU A 29 18.16 -4.16 -4.22
C LEU A 29 17.16 -3.16 -3.60
N SER A 30 17.20 -1.92 -4.07
CA SER A 30 16.36 -0.81 -3.63
C SER A 30 14.94 -0.91 -4.17
N GLU A 31 14.78 -1.40 -5.40
CA GLU A 31 13.47 -1.76 -5.96
C GLU A 31 12.79 -2.80 -5.06
N ASN A 32 13.48 -3.89 -4.72
CA ASN A 32 12.91 -4.95 -3.88
C ASN A 32 12.49 -4.42 -2.49
N PHE A 33 13.31 -3.56 -1.88
CA PHE A 33 12.95 -2.91 -0.62
C PHE A 33 11.70 -2.03 -0.75
N PHE A 34 11.62 -1.23 -1.82
CA PHE A 34 10.50 -0.33 -2.06
C PHE A 34 9.19 -1.07 -2.37
N GLU A 35 9.29 -2.23 -3.02
CA GLU A 35 8.15 -2.99 -3.54
C GLU A 35 7.06 -3.22 -2.48
N ASN A 36 7.44 -3.57 -1.25
CA ASN A 36 6.45 -3.79 -0.19
C ASN A 36 5.66 -2.53 0.17
N LYS A 37 6.35 -1.38 0.22
CA LYS A 37 5.76 -0.07 0.51
C LYS A 37 4.89 0.41 -0.64
N PHE A 38 5.35 0.20 -1.86
CA PHE A 38 4.64 0.53 -3.08
C PHE A 38 3.35 -0.31 -3.22
N HIS A 39 3.45 -1.64 -3.07
CA HIS A 39 2.31 -2.54 -3.16
C HIS A 39 1.25 -2.28 -2.07
N LYS A 40 1.63 -1.76 -0.90
CA LYS A 40 0.67 -1.36 0.13
C LYS A 40 -0.48 -0.48 -0.40
N PHE A 41 -0.16 0.41 -1.33
CA PHE A 41 -1.10 1.39 -1.87
C PHE A 41 -1.48 1.13 -3.32
N PHE A 42 -0.64 0.43 -4.07
CA PHE A 42 -0.69 0.39 -5.53
C PHE A 42 -0.72 -1.02 -6.14
N LYS A 43 -0.77 -2.10 -5.34
CA LYS A 43 -0.68 -3.50 -5.82
C LYS A 43 -1.62 -3.82 -6.99
N LYS A 44 -2.88 -3.36 -6.96
CA LYS A 44 -3.88 -3.60 -8.03
C LYS A 44 -3.53 -2.90 -9.35
N TYR A 45 -2.73 -1.86 -9.31
CA TYR A 45 -2.43 -0.96 -10.42
C TYR A 45 -0.98 -1.09 -10.92
N SER A 46 -0.14 -1.84 -10.20
CA SER A 46 1.29 -1.92 -10.44
C SER A 46 1.67 -3.08 -11.35
N TYR A 47 2.51 -2.78 -12.33
CA TYR A 47 3.16 -3.75 -13.20
C TYR A 47 4.68 -3.61 -13.02
N LYS A 48 5.37 -4.73 -12.98
CA LYS A 48 6.83 -4.80 -12.85
C LYS A 48 7.39 -5.77 -13.86
N ASN A 49 8.63 -5.55 -14.27
CA ASN A 49 9.30 -6.37 -15.28
C ASN A 49 8.51 -6.42 -16.59
N VAL A 50 7.90 -5.30 -16.96
CA VAL A 50 7.16 -5.15 -18.21
C VAL A 50 7.86 -4.20 -19.16
N ILE A 51 7.62 -4.40 -20.44
CA ILE A 51 7.99 -3.48 -21.53
C ILE A 51 6.76 -3.26 -22.41
N ILE A 52 6.75 -2.15 -23.16
CA ILE A 52 5.73 -1.89 -24.18
C ILE A 52 5.99 -2.80 -25.39
N ASP A 53 4.93 -3.39 -25.94
CA ASP A 53 4.95 -4.19 -27.16
C ASP A 53 4.96 -3.30 -28.42
N ASP A 54 6.10 -2.68 -28.73
CA ASP A 54 6.27 -1.75 -29.88
C ASP A 54 7.37 -2.16 -30.87
N ASP A 55 7.68 -3.46 -30.95
CA ASP A 55 8.68 -4.06 -31.86
C ASP A 55 10.11 -3.50 -31.74
N ARG A 56 10.42 -2.72 -30.70
CA ARG A 56 11.77 -2.21 -30.47
C ARG A 56 12.75 -3.33 -30.15
N SER A 57 13.92 -3.28 -30.80
CA SER A 57 15.03 -4.19 -30.48
C SER A 57 15.62 -3.96 -29.08
N HIS A 58 15.51 -2.73 -28.56
CA HIS A 58 16.00 -2.33 -27.24
C HIS A 58 14.90 -1.50 -26.54
N PRO A 59 13.85 -2.15 -26.03
CA PRO A 59 12.74 -1.46 -25.38
C PRO A 59 13.22 -0.84 -24.06
N PHE A 60 12.68 0.33 -23.72
CA PHE A 60 12.87 0.90 -22.40
C PHE A 60 12.10 0.08 -21.36
N LYS A 61 12.77 -0.23 -20.26
CA LYS A 61 12.20 -0.96 -19.13
C LYS A 61 12.05 0.00 -17.95
N PRO A 62 10.82 0.33 -17.54
CA PRO A 62 10.52 0.98 -16.26
C PRO A 62 10.91 0.11 -15.06
N ASP A 63 11.22 0.74 -13.94
CA ASP A 63 11.35 0.01 -12.66
C ASP A 63 9.96 -0.46 -12.19
N TYR A 64 8.98 0.44 -12.25
CA TYR A 64 7.57 0.13 -12.09
C TYR A 64 6.72 0.89 -13.10
N VAL A 65 5.66 0.26 -13.58
CA VAL A 65 4.58 0.92 -14.30
C VAL A 65 3.36 0.95 -13.40
N LEU A 66 2.76 2.13 -13.25
CA LEU A 66 1.44 2.25 -12.64
C LEU A 66 0.42 2.55 -13.73
N HIS A 67 -0.59 1.70 -13.87
CA HIS A 67 -1.72 1.95 -14.76
C HIS A 67 -2.98 2.06 -13.92
N ILE A 68 -3.65 3.21 -13.99
CA ILE A 68 -4.90 3.54 -13.30
C ILE A 68 -6.01 3.56 -14.36
N PRO A 69 -6.68 2.41 -14.63
CA PRO A 69 -7.54 2.25 -15.80
C PRO A 69 -8.70 3.24 -15.86
N GLN A 70 -9.26 3.58 -14.69
CA GLN A 70 -10.37 4.53 -14.58
C GLN A 70 -10.06 5.93 -15.12
N TYR A 71 -8.78 6.31 -15.14
CA TYR A 71 -8.31 7.60 -15.62
C TYR A 71 -7.52 7.46 -16.93
N ASN A 72 -7.46 6.24 -17.48
CA ASN A 72 -6.56 5.84 -18.55
C ASN A 72 -5.11 6.32 -18.27
N LEU A 73 -4.69 6.37 -17.01
CA LEU A 73 -3.44 7.03 -16.63
C LEU A 73 -2.34 6.00 -16.49
N TYR A 74 -1.31 6.13 -17.32
CA TYR A 74 -0.07 5.38 -17.19
C TYR A 74 1.01 6.26 -16.58
N ILE A 75 1.80 5.72 -15.65
CA ILE A 75 2.91 6.43 -15.01
C ILE A 75 4.13 5.51 -15.02
N ASP A 76 5.22 6.01 -15.60
CA ASP A 76 6.57 5.47 -15.49
C ASP A 76 7.16 5.89 -14.13
N ILE A 77 7.46 4.92 -13.27
CA ILE A 77 8.11 5.16 -11.98
C ILE A 77 9.54 4.61 -12.05
N GLU A 78 10.50 5.49 -11.82
CA GLU A 78 11.94 5.19 -11.93
C GLU A 78 12.68 5.55 -10.63
N ILE A 79 13.65 4.73 -10.27
CA ILE A 79 14.52 4.87 -9.11
C ILE A 79 15.93 5.17 -9.62
N ASP A 80 16.30 6.44 -9.62
CA ASP A 80 17.57 6.91 -10.14
C ASP A 80 18.68 6.71 -9.10
N GLU A 81 19.62 5.82 -9.44
CA GLU A 81 20.77 5.50 -8.59
C GLU A 81 21.96 6.37 -8.98
N PRO A 82 22.81 6.77 -8.01
CA PRO A 82 23.92 7.66 -8.31
C PRO A 82 25.00 7.01 -9.18
N TYR A 83 25.19 5.70 -9.08
CA TYR A 83 26.17 4.93 -9.84
C TYR A 83 25.76 3.45 -9.88
N SER A 84 26.22 2.70 -10.87
CA SER A 84 25.88 1.29 -11.04
C SER A 84 26.41 0.42 -9.89
N LEU A 85 25.61 -0.54 -9.42
CA LEU A 85 26.05 -1.52 -8.40
C LEU A 85 27.28 -2.29 -8.88
N LYS A 86 27.32 -2.64 -10.17
CA LYS A 86 28.42 -3.36 -10.78
C LYS A 86 29.32 -2.37 -11.51
N GLY A 87 30.52 -2.17 -10.99
CA GLY A 87 31.57 -1.36 -11.62
C GLY A 87 31.62 0.10 -11.16
N GLU A 88 30.70 0.54 -10.30
CA GLU A 88 30.76 1.89 -9.69
C GLU A 88 30.78 3.01 -10.76
N ILE A 89 30.05 2.78 -11.86
CA ILE A 89 30.05 3.66 -13.03
C ILE A 89 28.94 4.71 -12.87
N PRO A 90 29.20 5.99 -13.15
CA PRO A 90 28.17 7.02 -13.16
C PRO A 90 26.98 6.68 -14.08
N ILE A 91 25.77 6.75 -13.51
CA ILE A 91 24.49 6.56 -14.21
C ILE A 91 23.48 7.60 -13.71
N HIS A 92 22.41 7.81 -14.49
CA HIS A 92 21.33 8.77 -14.19
C HIS A 92 21.80 10.19 -13.83
N THR A 93 22.94 10.60 -14.40
CA THR A 93 23.53 11.92 -14.21
C THR A 93 22.74 12.96 -15.00
N ILE A 94 22.98 14.24 -14.73
CA ILE A 94 22.41 15.35 -15.51
C ILE A 94 22.80 15.24 -17.00
N GLU A 95 23.98 14.70 -17.31
CA GLU A 95 24.46 14.50 -18.68
C GLU A 95 23.99 13.18 -19.33
N SER A 96 23.25 12.34 -18.60
CA SER A 96 22.79 11.05 -19.09
C SER A 96 21.69 11.17 -20.16
N LYS A 97 21.45 10.07 -20.89
CA LYS A 97 20.42 9.99 -21.93
C LYS A 97 19.01 9.71 -21.37
N ASP A 98 18.78 9.92 -20.08
CA ASP A 98 17.47 9.73 -19.44
C ASP A 98 16.38 10.57 -20.12
N GLU A 99 16.73 11.71 -20.75
CA GLU A 99 15.76 12.53 -21.48
C GLU A 99 15.16 11.82 -22.70
N LEU A 100 15.90 10.95 -23.38
CA LEU A 100 15.36 10.15 -24.49
C LEU A 100 14.32 9.14 -24.01
N ARG A 101 14.53 8.59 -22.81
CA ARG A 101 13.55 7.71 -22.14
C ARG A 101 12.32 8.52 -21.73
N ASN A 102 12.52 9.69 -21.12
CA ASN A 102 11.40 10.55 -20.72
C ASN A 102 10.55 10.94 -21.93
N GLN A 103 11.19 11.39 -23.00
CA GLN A 103 10.51 11.75 -24.23
C GLN A 103 9.70 10.58 -24.80
N TYR A 104 10.27 9.36 -24.79
CA TYR A 104 9.58 8.16 -25.28
C TYR A 104 8.23 7.89 -24.58
N PHE A 105 8.19 7.97 -23.25
CA PHE A 105 6.97 7.75 -22.47
C PHE A 105 6.02 8.95 -22.57
N LEU A 106 6.54 10.19 -22.53
CA LEU A 106 5.71 11.40 -22.65
C LEU A 106 5.01 11.49 -24.00
N GLU A 107 5.66 11.08 -25.10
CA GLU A 107 5.05 11.04 -26.44
C GLU A 107 3.87 10.07 -26.52
N ARG A 108 3.84 9.05 -25.65
CA ARG A 108 2.73 8.10 -25.50
C ARG A 108 1.66 8.56 -24.52
N GLY A 109 1.78 9.78 -23.99
CA GLY A 109 0.85 10.33 -23.01
C GLY A 109 0.98 9.70 -21.62
N TRP A 110 2.14 9.16 -21.28
CA TRP A 110 2.42 8.66 -19.92
C TRP A 110 2.90 9.80 -19.02
N GLY A 111 2.56 9.69 -17.74
CA GLY A 111 3.21 10.40 -16.65
C GLY A 111 4.57 9.82 -16.33
N ILE A 112 5.44 10.59 -15.69
CA ILE A 112 6.74 10.12 -15.22
C ILE A 112 7.00 10.64 -13.81
N ILE A 113 7.45 9.78 -12.90
CA ILE A 113 7.96 10.15 -11.58
C ILE A 113 9.29 9.45 -11.37
N ARG A 114 10.37 10.22 -11.26
CA ARG A 114 11.71 9.69 -10.95
C ARG A 114 12.08 10.08 -9.52
N PHE A 115 12.45 9.10 -8.71
CA PHE A 115 12.95 9.32 -7.35
C PHE A 115 14.46 9.11 -7.30
N ALA A 116 15.17 9.86 -6.45
CA ALA A 116 16.53 9.46 -6.10
C ALA A 116 16.48 8.19 -5.23
N GLU A 117 17.39 7.24 -5.45
CA GLU A 117 17.45 5.99 -4.67
C GLU A 117 17.42 6.24 -3.15
N ILE A 118 18.14 7.25 -2.68
CA ILE A 118 18.16 7.59 -1.25
C ILE A 118 16.79 8.03 -0.70
N GLN A 119 15.92 8.65 -1.51
CA GLN A 119 14.54 8.99 -1.11
C GLN A 119 13.73 7.71 -0.92
N VAL A 120 13.86 6.78 -1.86
CA VAL A 120 13.16 5.49 -1.82
C VAL A 120 13.58 4.67 -0.60
N ILE A 121 14.86 4.65 -0.26
CA ILE A 121 15.35 3.86 0.87
C ILE A 121 15.03 4.52 2.22
N LYS A 122 15.21 5.84 2.34
CA LYS A 122 15.02 6.54 3.62
C LYS A 122 13.56 6.86 3.91
N PHE A 123 12.78 7.16 2.87
CA PHE A 123 11.43 7.71 2.97
C PHE A 123 10.47 7.06 1.95
N PRO A 124 10.35 5.72 1.91
CA PRO A 124 9.51 5.04 0.91
C PRO A 124 8.03 5.45 0.99
N ASP A 125 7.51 5.68 2.20
CA ASP A 125 6.12 6.07 2.39
C ASP A 125 5.86 7.48 1.84
N LEU A 126 6.83 8.39 1.97
CA LEU A 126 6.78 9.72 1.37
C LEU A 126 6.89 9.67 -0.16
N CYS A 127 7.63 8.71 -0.71
CA CYS A 127 7.63 8.46 -2.15
C CYS A 127 6.23 7.99 -2.62
N CYS A 128 5.58 7.09 -1.87
CA CYS A 128 4.21 6.67 -2.18
C CYS A 128 3.22 7.84 -2.07
N LYS A 129 3.39 8.75 -1.10
CA LYS A 129 2.60 9.99 -1.01
C LYS A 129 2.73 10.84 -2.27
N VAL A 130 3.95 11.04 -2.79
CA VAL A 130 4.17 11.79 -4.04
C VAL A 130 3.44 11.16 -5.23
N ILE A 131 3.46 9.83 -5.35
CA ILE A 131 2.71 9.10 -6.39
C ILE A 131 1.20 9.32 -6.21
N SER A 132 0.71 9.23 -4.98
CA SER A 132 -0.68 9.50 -4.64
C SER A 132 -1.12 10.93 -4.95
N GLU A 133 -0.31 11.93 -4.60
CA GLU A 133 -0.56 13.34 -4.91
C GLU A 133 -0.57 13.59 -6.42
N TYR A 134 0.32 12.94 -7.16
CA TYR A 134 0.33 12.97 -8.61
C TYR A 134 -1.00 12.48 -9.19
N ILE A 135 -1.47 11.29 -8.76
CA ILE A 135 -2.72 10.72 -9.25
C ILE A 135 -3.90 11.61 -8.84
N ARG A 136 -3.91 12.14 -7.61
CA ARG A 136 -4.93 13.09 -7.14
C ARG A 136 -4.97 14.35 -8.01
N ASN A 137 -3.81 14.89 -8.37
CA ASN A 137 -3.74 16.12 -9.17
C ASN A 137 -4.19 15.88 -10.61
N PHE A 138 -3.91 14.69 -11.15
CA PHE A 138 -4.39 14.31 -12.48
C PHE A 138 -5.90 14.02 -12.51
N SER A 139 -6.40 13.26 -11.53
CA SER A 139 -7.79 12.77 -11.49
C SER A 139 -8.78 13.72 -10.81
N CYS A 140 -8.28 14.69 -10.05
CA CYS A 140 -9.05 15.52 -9.11
C CYS A 140 -9.76 14.73 -7.99
N ASP A 141 -9.44 13.45 -7.81
CA ASP A 141 -10.07 12.58 -6.81
C ASP A 141 -9.26 12.55 -5.50
N SER A 142 -9.89 12.99 -4.42
CA SER A 142 -9.25 13.10 -3.10
C SER A 142 -8.98 11.77 -2.42
N ILE A 143 -9.58 10.66 -2.86
CA ILE A 143 -9.35 9.34 -2.24
C ILE A 143 -7.86 8.95 -2.29
N TRP A 144 -7.11 9.43 -3.29
CA TRP A 144 -5.69 9.15 -3.43
C TRP A 144 -4.83 9.70 -2.30
N LEU A 145 -5.33 10.69 -1.54
CA LEU A 145 -4.64 11.22 -0.35
C LEU A 145 -5.01 10.48 0.94
N GLU A 146 -5.97 9.54 0.89
CA GLU A 146 -6.31 8.72 2.05
C GLU A 146 -5.16 7.81 2.45
N GLY A 147 -4.83 7.81 3.75
CA GLY A 147 -3.66 7.10 4.28
C GLY A 147 -2.38 7.95 4.31
N PHE A 148 -2.38 9.15 3.70
CA PHE A 148 -1.19 10.01 3.60
C PHE A 148 -1.32 11.36 4.31
N GLN A 149 -2.45 11.65 4.97
CA GLN A 149 -2.75 13.01 5.46
C GLN A 149 -1.79 13.52 6.54
N GLU A 150 -1.20 12.63 7.35
CA GLU A 150 -0.27 13.00 8.43
C GLU A 150 1.20 12.96 8.00
N PHE A 151 1.48 12.49 6.79
CA PHE A 151 2.85 12.37 6.33
C PHE A 151 3.37 13.76 5.97
N ASP A 152 4.62 14.03 6.34
CA ASP A 152 5.36 15.22 5.89
C ASP A 152 5.55 15.23 4.37
N ASN A 153 6.16 16.28 3.83
CA ASN A 153 6.52 16.34 2.42
C ASN A 153 7.88 15.67 2.19
N LEU A 154 8.03 14.97 1.06
CA LEU A 154 9.30 14.36 0.68
C LEU A 154 10.36 15.45 0.45
N THR A 155 11.50 15.32 1.12
CA THR A 155 12.62 16.25 0.95
C THR A 155 13.15 16.22 -0.48
N VAL A 156 13.27 17.40 -1.09
CA VAL A 156 13.85 17.56 -2.43
C VAL A 156 15.36 17.32 -2.42
N ILE A 157 15.86 16.61 -3.44
CA ILE A 157 17.29 16.33 -3.61
C ILE A 157 17.77 16.84 -4.96
N LYS A 158 18.89 17.56 -4.99
CA LYS A 158 19.52 17.98 -6.25
C LYS A 158 20.05 16.78 -7.01
N ALA A 159 19.82 16.73 -8.32
CA ALA A 159 20.44 15.74 -9.17
C ALA A 159 21.96 15.91 -9.21
N TRP A 160 22.67 14.81 -9.47
CA TRP A 160 24.13 14.77 -9.54
C TRP A 160 24.62 14.83 -10.98
N ASN A 161 25.75 15.51 -11.18
CA ASN A 161 26.51 15.44 -12.42
C ASN A 161 27.44 14.19 -12.42
N THR A 162 28.11 13.98 -13.54
CA THR A 162 29.02 12.82 -13.71
C THR A 162 30.20 12.83 -12.72
N GLU A 163 30.76 13.99 -12.39
CA GLU A 163 31.85 14.12 -11.42
C GLU A 163 31.40 13.77 -9.99
N GLN A 164 30.29 14.35 -9.54
CA GLN A 164 29.67 14.08 -8.24
C GLN A 164 29.30 12.60 -8.10
N SER A 165 28.79 11.99 -9.16
CA SER A 165 28.48 10.56 -9.19
C SER A 165 29.74 9.70 -9.03
N ALA A 166 30.83 10.03 -9.73
CA ALA A 166 32.11 9.34 -9.59
C ALA A 166 32.67 9.48 -8.16
N ASP A 167 32.55 10.67 -7.57
CA ASP A 167 32.94 10.91 -6.17
C ASP A 167 32.07 10.10 -5.19
N MET A 168 30.75 10.04 -5.41
CA MET A 168 29.84 9.22 -4.61
C MET A 168 30.22 7.74 -4.69
N ALA A 169 30.60 7.26 -5.88
CA ALA A 169 31.03 5.89 -6.09
C ALA A 169 32.33 5.57 -5.34
N LYS A 170 33.36 6.41 -5.52
CA LYS A 170 34.66 6.31 -4.82
C LYS A 170 34.51 6.29 -3.30
N ASN A 171 33.58 7.06 -2.75
CA ASN A 171 33.32 7.14 -1.32
C ASN A 171 32.29 6.10 -0.83
N SER A 172 31.87 5.15 -1.68
CA SER A 172 30.82 4.16 -1.34
C SER A 172 29.55 4.80 -0.78
N TYR A 173 29.10 5.92 -1.34
CA TYR A 173 27.99 6.74 -0.80
C TYR A 173 26.71 5.93 -0.54
N ARG A 174 26.37 4.95 -1.39
CA ARG A 174 25.19 4.06 -1.20
C ARG A 174 25.23 3.31 0.14
N LYS A 175 26.43 3.00 0.67
CA LYS A 175 26.58 2.35 2.00
C LYS A 175 26.04 3.19 3.15
N THR A 176 25.95 4.52 3.00
CA THR A 176 25.44 5.41 4.05
C THR A 176 23.96 5.22 4.36
N TYR A 177 23.21 4.59 3.46
CA TYR A 177 21.79 4.28 3.64
C TYR A 177 21.43 2.82 3.35
N PHE A 178 22.33 2.01 2.78
CA PHE A 178 22.07 0.58 2.54
C PHE A 178 21.92 -0.24 3.83
N ASN A 179 22.42 0.24 4.96
CA ASN A 179 22.18 -0.37 6.26
C ASN A 179 20.69 -0.37 6.69
N LEU A 180 19.86 0.46 6.06
CA LEU A 180 18.40 0.48 6.27
C LEU A 180 17.68 -0.64 5.50
N LEU A 181 18.35 -1.26 4.53
CA LEU A 181 17.79 -2.30 3.68
C LEU A 181 17.75 -3.61 4.48
N LYS A 182 16.65 -3.80 5.20
CA LYS A 182 16.29 -5.10 5.75
C LYS A 182 15.72 -5.96 4.62
N LYS A 183 16.22 -7.20 4.47
CA LYS A 183 15.56 -8.18 3.61
C LYS A 183 14.18 -8.46 4.18
N THR A 184 13.16 -7.90 3.56
CA THR A 184 11.77 -8.26 3.83
C THR A 184 11.50 -9.58 3.15
N ARG A 185 11.14 -10.59 3.92
CA ARG A 185 10.61 -11.84 3.36
C ARG A 185 9.12 -11.61 3.11
N VAL A 186 8.70 -11.84 1.88
CA VAL A 186 7.29 -11.85 1.52
C VAL A 186 6.75 -13.23 1.86
N TYR A 187 5.75 -13.28 2.73
CA TYR A 187 5.10 -14.51 3.15
C TYR A 187 3.63 -14.45 2.74
N GLU A 188 3.09 -15.57 2.27
CA GLU A 188 1.65 -15.70 2.07
C GLU A 188 0.94 -15.57 3.42
N PRO A 189 -0.14 -14.77 3.50
CA PRO A 189 -0.90 -14.68 4.73
C PRO A 189 -1.62 -16.00 5.02
N CYS A 190 -1.59 -16.41 6.29
CA CYS A 190 -2.35 -17.55 6.79
C CYS A 190 -3.81 -17.20 7.06
N ILE A 191 -4.04 -15.92 7.35
CA ILE A 191 -5.32 -15.33 7.72
C ILE A 191 -5.43 -14.01 6.95
N SER A 192 -6.56 -13.82 6.26
CA SER A 192 -6.88 -12.56 5.61
C SER A 192 -7.99 -11.85 6.38
N ILE A 193 -7.72 -10.64 6.84
CA ILE A 193 -8.69 -9.77 7.48
C ILE A 193 -9.15 -8.77 6.44
N LEU A 194 -10.42 -8.86 6.03
CA LEU A 194 -11.00 -7.97 5.03
C LEU A 194 -11.88 -6.98 5.76
N VAL A 195 -11.70 -5.68 5.52
CA VAL A 195 -12.37 -4.62 6.26
C VAL A 195 -13.14 -3.74 5.30
N ASP A 196 -14.44 -3.65 5.55
CA ASP A 196 -15.30 -2.65 4.92
C ASP A 196 -14.96 -1.27 5.50
N GLY A 197 -14.33 -0.42 4.69
CA GLY A 197 -13.89 0.90 5.12
C GLY A 197 -15.05 1.84 5.47
N ILE A 198 -16.26 1.64 4.92
CA ILE A 198 -17.43 2.45 5.29
C ILE A 198 -17.82 2.14 6.74
N TYR A 199 -17.93 0.86 7.05
CA TYR A 199 -18.24 0.39 8.41
C TYR A 199 -17.20 0.90 9.40
N LEU A 200 -15.91 0.68 9.11
CA LEU A 200 -14.83 1.13 9.97
C LEU A 200 -14.92 2.64 10.23
N ASN A 201 -15.40 3.44 9.26
CA ASN A 201 -15.31 4.92 9.30
C ASN A 201 -16.40 5.50 10.17
N LYS A 202 -17.58 4.90 10.06
CA LYS A 202 -18.67 5.14 11.00
C LYS A 202 -18.22 4.87 12.45
N GLU A 203 -17.63 3.72 12.72
CA GLU A 203 -17.19 3.35 14.08
C GLU A 203 -16.13 4.32 14.64
N ILE A 204 -15.17 4.76 13.81
CA ILE A 204 -14.19 5.77 14.21
C ILE A 204 -14.85 7.13 14.46
N ARG A 205 -15.76 7.57 13.61
CA ARG A 205 -16.45 8.87 13.79
C ARG A 205 -17.27 8.89 15.06
N ASP A 206 -18.03 7.83 15.31
CA ASP A 206 -18.87 7.71 16.50
C ASP A 206 -17.99 7.65 17.76
N THR A 207 -16.88 6.92 17.70
CA THR A 207 -15.83 6.97 18.72
C THR A 207 -15.33 8.40 18.96
N ILE A 208 -14.90 9.12 17.92
CA ILE A 208 -14.33 10.46 18.06
C ILE A 208 -15.36 11.42 18.66
N ARG A 209 -16.64 11.30 18.31
CA ARG A 209 -17.73 12.09 18.89
C ARG A 209 -17.85 11.84 20.39
N ILE A 210 -17.91 10.58 20.82
CA ILE A 210 -17.95 10.19 22.24
C ILE A 210 -16.73 10.75 22.99
N LEU A 211 -15.55 10.63 22.39
CA LEU A 211 -14.29 11.06 22.99
C LEU A 211 -14.11 12.58 23.05
N LYS A 212 -14.72 13.35 22.12
CA LYS A 212 -14.66 14.84 22.12
C LYS A 212 -15.36 15.45 23.33
N ASP A 213 -16.37 14.77 23.89
CA ASP A 213 -17.05 15.21 25.11
C ASP A 213 -16.20 14.96 26.38
N VAL A 214 -15.14 14.15 26.27
CA VAL A 214 -14.20 13.89 27.35
C VAL A 214 -13.00 14.82 27.22
N ASN A 215 -12.98 15.90 28.00
CA ASN A 215 -11.95 16.97 28.07
C ASN A 215 -10.48 16.51 28.29
N LYS A 216 -10.15 15.21 28.23
CA LYS A 216 -8.82 14.66 28.56
C LYS A 216 -7.97 14.25 27.36
N ILE A 217 -8.44 14.35 26.12
CA ILE A 217 -7.72 13.79 24.97
C ILE A 217 -7.06 14.90 24.14
N LYS A 218 -6.20 15.69 24.80
CA LYS A 218 -5.16 16.48 24.10
C LYS A 218 -3.81 15.79 24.08
N SER A 219 -3.64 14.68 24.82
CA SER A 219 -2.36 13.98 24.95
C SER A 219 -2.36 12.54 24.47
N PHE A 220 -3.49 12.00 23.98
CA PHE A 220 -3.52 10.63 23.48
C PHE A 220 -2.99 10.58 22.05
N ASN A 221 -1.72 10.22 21.94
CA ASN A 221 -1.04 9.99 20.68
C ASN A 221 -1.88 9.07 19.77
N LYS A 222 -2.01 9.48 18.50
CA LYS A 222 -2.70 8.75 17.42
C LYS A 222 -2.26 7.27 17.34
N PHE A 223 -0.98 7.03 17.65
CA PHE A 223 -0.27 5.74 17.61
C PHE A 223 -0.82 4.62 18.54
N VAL A 224 -1.48 4.94 19.66
CA VAL A 224 -1.84 3.92 20.68
C VAL A 224 -3.14 3.17 20.33
N LYS A 225 -4.03 3.79 19.54
CA LYS A 225 -5.36 3.22 19.21
C LYS A 225 -5.26 1.95 18.36
N ASN A 226 -4.34 1.94 17.39
CA ASN A 226 -4.24 0.86 16.40
C ASN A 226 -3.71 -0.45 17.01
N SER A 227 -2.70 -0.37 17.88
CA SER A 227 -2.17 -1.56 18.56
C SER A 227 -3.20 -2.19 19.50
N LEU A 228 -4.03 -1.37 20.17
CA LEU A 228 -5.11 -1.87 21.04
C LEU A 228 -6.20 -2.59 20.23
N PHE A 229 -6.67 -1.99 19.13
CA PHE A 229 -7.65 -2.61 18.25
C PHE A 229 -7.16 -3.95 17.69
N LEU A 230 -5.94 -3.97 17.15
CA LEU A 230 -5.34 -5.18 16.59
C LEU A 230 -5.08 -6.25 17.67
N ASN A 231 -4.72 -5.85 18.89
CA ASN A 231 -4.55 -6.77 20.02
C ASN A 231 -5.86 -7.48 20.38
N GLN A 232 -6.99 -6.78 20.25
CA GLN A 232 -8.29 -7.39 20.50
C GLN A 232 -8.70 -8.33 19.37
N LEU A 233 -8.49 -7.93 18.11
CA LEU A 233 -8.71 -8.80 16.95
C LEU A 233 -7.88 -10.09 17.01
N ALA A 234 -6.64 -10.01 17.51
CA ALA A 234 -5.75 -11.17 17.64
C ALA A 234 -6.34 -12.31 18.49
N LYS A 235 -7.28 -12.03 19.40
CA LYS A 235 -7.98 -13.06 20.20
C LYS A 235 -8.84 -13.97 19.32
N TYR A 236 -9.41 -13.43 18.25
CA TYR A 236 -10.25 -14.19 17.32
C TYR A 236 -9.42 -14.94 16.28
N MET A 237 -8.18 -14.51 16.03
CA MET A 237 -7.28 -15.18 15.08
C MET A 237 -6.99 -16.64 15.48
N GLY A 238 -7.05 -16.98 16.78
CA GLY A 238 -6.87 -18.33 17.27
C GLY A 238 -7.96 -19.35 16.86
N HIS A 239 -9.07 -18.88 16.27
CA HIS A 239 -10.11 -19.76 15.72
C HIS A 239 -9.77 -20.33 14.34
N PHE A 240 -8.75 -19.78 13.67
CA PHE A 240 -8.28 -20.23 12.38
C PHE A 240 -7.19 -21.31 12.53
N GLU A 241 -7.17 -22.26 11.60
CA GLU A 241 -6.13 -23.27 11.48
C GLU A 241 -4.85 -22.64 10.95
N VAL A 242 -3.85 -22.48 11.80
CA VAL A 242 -2.54 -21.97 11.39
C VAL A 242 -1.70 -23.11 10.82
N VAL A 243 -1.82 -23.34 9.52
CA VAL A 243 -1.13 -24.46 8.83
C VAL A 243 0.31 -24.11 8.42
N LYS A 244 0.60 -22.84 8.13
CA LYS A 244 1.94 -22.37 7.70
C LYS A 244 2.52 -21.38 8.71
N LYS A 245 3.44 -21.80 9.58
CA LYS A 245 4.22 -20.86 10.40
C LYS A 245 5.60 -20.64 9.76
N ALA A 246 5.96 -19.39 9.52
CA ALA A 246 7.31 -19.04 9.13
C ALA A 246 8.06 -18.50 10.36
N ASP A 247 9.18 -19.12 10.71
CA ASP A 247 10.00 -18.72 11.87
C ASP A 247 9.21 -18.64 13.20
N GLY A 248 8.17 -19.48 13.35
CA GLY A 248 7.29 -19.48 14.52
C GLY A 248 6.21 -18.39 14.52
N THR A 249 6.20 -17.52 13.50
CA THR A 249 5.22 -16.44 13.33
C THR A 249 4.09 -16.80 12.36
N VAL A 250 2.94 -16.18 12.58
CA VAL A 250 1.73 -16.30 11.75
C VAL A 250 1.58 -15.00 10.98
N HIS A 251 1.75 -15.07 9.67
CA HIS A 251 1.58 -13.90 8.82
C HIS A 251 0.10 -13.67 8.54
N THR A 252 -0.36 -12.45 8.76
CA THR A 252 -1.75 -12.03 8.58
C THR A 252 -1.77 -10.82 7.66
N GLU A 253 -2.68 -10.80 6.71
CA GLU A 253 -2.96 -9.64 5.87
C GLU A 253 -4.22 -8.93 6.39
N ILE A 254 -4.20 -7.61 6.46
CA ILE A 254 -5.40 -6.78 6.64
C ILE A 254 -5.55 -5.93 5.38
N ALA A 255 -6.64 -6.13 4.65
CA ALA A 255 -7.00 -5.33 3.50
C ALA A 255 -8.20 -4.44 3.85
N ILE A 256 -7.99 -3.13 3.83
CA ILE A 256 -9.03 -2.14 4.11
C ILE A 256 -9.51 -1.57 2.78
N TYR A 257 -10.77 -1.82 2.47
CA TYR A 257 -11.38 -1.39 1.22
C TYR A 257 -11.98 -0.01 1.37
N VAL A 258 -11.61 0.88 0.47
CA VAL A 258 -12.05 2.27 0.46
C VAL A 258 -12.77 2.52 -0.87
N SER A 259 -14.05 2.86 -0.78
CA SER A 259 -14.87 3.20 -1.96
C SER A 259 -14.72 4.68 -2.32
N ASN A 260 -14.61 4.97 -3.62
CA ASN A 260 -14.57 6.35 -4.13
C ASN A 260 -15.88 7.11 -3.91
N HIS A 261 -16.98 6.43 -3.59
CA HIS A 261 -18.28 7.06 -3.34
C HIS A 261 -18.44 7.62 -1.92
N HIS A 262 -17.50 7.32 -1.01
CA HIS A 262 -17.62 7.66 0.40
C HIS A 262 -16.36 8.42 0.86
N SER A 263 -16.54 9.66 1.32
CA SER A 263 -15.44 10.37 1.98
C SER A 263 -15.18 9.75 3.35
N ILE A 264 -13.96 9.27 3.54
CA ILE A 264 -13.54 8.66 4.79
C ILE A 264 -12.82 9.72 5.64
N GLU A 265 -13.13 9.78 6.95
CA GLU A 265 -12.27 10.54 7.86
C GLU A 265 -10.95 9.76 8.01
N SER A 266 -9.83 10.47 7.80
CA SER A 266 -8.51 9.88 7.55
C SER A 266 -8.12 8.77 8.53
N TYR A 267 -8.00 7.55 8.01
CA TYR A 267 -7.18 6.53 8.63
C TYR A 267 -5.72 6.82 8.34
N SER A 268 -4.91 6.90 9.38
CA SER A 268 -3.49 6.56 9.26
C SER A 268 -3.21 5.43 10.25
N PHE A 269 -2.97 4.23 9.72
CA PHE A 269 -2.20 3.25 10.45
C PHE A 269 -0.74 3.70 10.43
N ASP A 270 -0.25 4.14 11.58
CA ASP A 270 1.11 4.66 11.75
C ASP A 270 2.20 3.57 11.66
N SER A 271 1.81 2.28 11.72
CA SER A 271 2.70 1.15 11.46
C SER A 271 2.02 0.15 10.53
N GLU A 272 2.79 -0.29 9.53
CA GLU A 272 2.36 -1.23 8.48
C GLU A 272 2.57 -2.68 8.87
N LEU A 273 3.42 -2.88 9.87
CA LEU A 273 3.75 -4.16 10.46
C LEU A 273 3.42 -4.05 11.95
N VAL A 274 2.46 -4.84 12.40
CA VAL A 274 2.13 -4.90 13.82
C VAL A 274 2.41 -6.31 14.31
N GLU A 275 3.32 -6.41 15.28
CA GLU A 275 3.67 -7.66 15.94
C GLU A 275 2.84 -7.81 17.21
N ILE A 276 2.03 -8.88 17.26
CA ILE A 276 1.14 -9.17 18.38
C ILE A 276 1.31 -10.62 18.77
N GLY A 277 2.09 -10.88 19.82
CA GLY A 277 2.45 -12.24 20.22
C GLY A 277 3.14 -12.97 19.06
N GLN A 278 2.51 -14.00 18.51
CA GLN A 278 3.01 -14.76 17.36
C GLN A 278 2.57 -14.23 16.00
N TYR A 279 1.70 -13.20 15.95
CA TYR A 279 1.13 -12.69 14.70
C TYR A 279 1.95 -11.52 14.17
N VAL A 280 2.21 -11.55 12.87
CA VAL A 280 2.83 -10.47 12.11
C VAL A 280 1.81 -9.98 11.09
N ILE A 281 1.31 -8.77 11.31
CA ILE A 281 0.16 -8.24 10.59
C ILE A 281 0.61 -7.19 9.58
N ASN A 282 0.36 -7.43 8.29
CA ASN A 282 0.59 -6.48 7.20
C ASN A 282 -0.72 -5.77 6.82
N ILE A 283 -0.71 -4.44 6.75
CA ILE A 283 -1.92 -3.64 6.49
C ILE A 283 -1.84 -2.98 5.10
N PHE A 284 -2.87 -3.20 4.29
CA PHE A 284 -3.05 -2.71 2.92
C PHE A 284 -4.30 -1.84 2.80
N TYR A 285 -4.24 -0.83 1.94
CA TYR A 285 -5.40 -0.01 1.58
C TYR A 285 -5.75 -0.27 0.12
N ILE A 286 -6.95 -0.77 -0.13
CA ILE A 286 -7.44 -1.12 -1.45
C ILE A 286 -8.51 -0.10 -1.85
N ARG A 287 -8.19 0.73 -2.86
CA ARG A 287 -9.13 1.73 -3.41
C ARG A 287 -9.93 1.12 -4.54
N THR A 288 -11.25 1.26 -4.48
CA THR A 288 -12.16 0.72 -5.48
C THR A 288 -13.27 1.69 -5.90
N HIS A 289 -13.67 1.59 -7.17
CA HIS A 289 -14.86 2.24 -7.74
C HIS A 289 -16.11 1.38 -7.61
N ASP A 290 -15.95 0.08 -7.43
CA ASP A 290 -17.04 -0.87 -7.29
C ASP A 290 -17.59 -0.87 -5.86
N PHE A 291 -18.74 -1.53 -5.65
CA PHE A 291 -19.23 -1.75 -4.30
C PHE A 291 -18.23 -2.61 -3.52
N ILE A 292 -17.90 -2.17 -2.30
CA ILE A 292 -16.91 -2.83 -1.44
C ILE A 292 -17.26 -4.31 -1.25
N SER A 293 -18.54 -4.62 -1.10
CA SER A 293 -19.03 -5.99 -0.91
C SER A 293 -18.72 -6.92 -2.09
N PHE A 294 -18.84 -6.45 -3.33
CA PHE A 294 -18.47 -7.23 -4.51
C PHE A 294 -16.95 -7.41 -4.59
N GLU A 295 -16.17 -6.34 -4.41
CA GLU A 295 -14.70 -6.41 -4.48
C GLU A 295 -14.07 -7.30 -3.41
N ILE A 296 -14.64 -7.31 -2.20
CA ILE A 296 -14.23 -8.25 -1.15
C ILE A 296 -14.56 -9.68 -1.56
N THR A 297 -15.76 -9.92 -2.10
CA THR A 297 -16.21 -11.24 -2.54
C THR A 297 -15.33 -11.76 -3.69
N ASP A 298 -15.05 -10.93 -4.67
CA ASP A 298 -14.20 -11.24 -5.82
C ASP A 298 -12.76 -11.53 -5.35
N LYS A 299 -12.17 -10.75 -4.44
CA LYS A 299 -10.85 -11.07 -3.86
C LYS A 299 -10.83 -12.45 -3.21
N ILE A 300 -11.87 -12.80 -2.42
CA ILE A 300 -11.91 -14.11 -1.75
C ILE A 300 -11.91 -15.23 -2.78
N LYS A 301 -12.69 -15.07 -3.85
CA LYS A 301 -12.82 -16.06 -4.91
C LYS A 301 -11.57 -16.16 -5.77
N ASP A 302 -11.07 -15.04 -6.27
CA ASP A 302 -9.96 -14.98 -7.21
C ASP A 302 -8.62 -15.36 -6.58
N GLU A 303 -8.42 -15.03 -5.29
CA GLU A 303 -7.22 -15.43 -4.53
C GLU A 303 -7.42 -16.75 -3.75
N GLU A 304 -8.58 -17.41 -3.92
CA GLU A 304 -8.95 -18.66 -3.23
C GLU A 304 -8.71 -18.63 -1.71
N LEU A 305 -9.03 -17.50 -1.06
CA LEU A 305 -8.71 -17.28 0.35
C LEU A 305 -9.41 -18.32 1.22
N LYS A 306 -8.64 -19.08 2.02
CA LYS A 306 -9.17 -20.19 2.82
C LYS A 306 -9.63 -19.78 4.22
N GLN A 307 -9.10 -18.70 4.77
CA GLN A 307 -9.38 -18.26 6.15
C GLN A 307 -9.54 -16.75 6.22
N VAL A 308 -10.78 -16.31 6.38
CA VAL A 308 -11.16 -14.91 6.25
C VAL A 308 -11.85 -14.43 7.53
N MET A 309 -11.37 -13.32 8.07
CA MET A 309 -12.10 -12.53 9.05
C MET A 309 -12.63 -11.26 8.37
N LEU A 310 -13.93 -11.20 8.14
CA LEU A 310 -14.58 -10.05 7.50
C LEU A 310 -15.10 -9.09 8.56
N ILE A 311 -14.74 -7.82 8.47
CA ILE A 311 -15.20 -6.74 9.35
C ILE A 311 -16.13 -5.83 8.54
N ALA A 312 -17.43 -6.00 8.73
CA ALA A 312 -18.46 -5.31 7.97
C ALA A 312 -19.83 -5.37 8.69
N ASP A 313 -20.75 -4.47 8.35
CA ASP A 313 -22.15 -4.48 8.82
C ASP A 313 -23.20 -4.51 7.70
N ASP A 314 -22.78 -4.69 6.44
CA ASP A 314 -23.67 -4.65 5.26
C ASP A 314 -24.45 -5.97 5.09
N PRO A 315 -25.81 -5.92 4.99
CA PRO A 315 -26.64 -7.10 4.76
C PRO A 315 -26.46 -7.74 3.38
N ALA A 316 -25.71 -7.13 2.47
CA ALA A 316 -25.33 -7.72 1.19
C ALA A 316 -24.31 -8.86 1.33
N TYR A 317 -23.49 -8.90 2.39
CA TYR A 317 -22.46 -9.94 2.53
C TYR A 317 -23.02 -11.35 2.71
N PRO A 318 -23.99 -11.64 3.61
CA PRO A 318 -24.49 -13.00 3.81
C PRO A 318 -24.87 -13.75 2.51
N PRO A 319 -25.69 -13.19 1.59
CA PRO A 319 -26.00 -13.88 0.34
C PRO A 319 -24.80 -14.01 -0.62
N LEU A 320 -23.88 -13.05 -0.64
CA LEU A 320 -22.66 -13.15 -1.47
C LEU A 320 -21.70 -14.23 -0.98
N LEU A 321 -21.68 -14.47 0.34
CA LEU A 321 -20.80 -15.46 0.96
C LEU A 321 -21.36 -16.88 0.90
N GLU A 322 -22.67 -17.07 0.67
CA GLU A 322 -23.28 -18.41 0.53
C GLU A 322 -22.64 -19.25 -0.59
N GLU A 323 -22.13 -18.59 -1.62
CA GLU A 323 -21.49 -19.27 -2.75
C GLU A 323 -20.08 -19.79 -2.41
N LEU A 324 -19.50 -19.38 -1.27
CA LEU A 324 -18.10 -19.61 -0.88
C LEU A 324 -17.96 -20.74 0.15
N ASN A 325 -18.24 -21.97 -0.26
CA ASN A 325 -18.38 -23.12 0.64
C ASN A 325 -17.09 -23.70 1.25
N GLU A 326 -15.92 -23.35 0.72
CA GLU A 326 -14.62 -23.91 1.17
C GLU A 326 -13.86 -22.99 2.15
N THR A 327 -14.33 -21.77 2.36
CA THR A 327 -13.62 -20.75 3.13
C THR A 327 -14.14 -20.72 4.56
N LYS A 328 -13.24 -20.77 5.54
CA LYS A 328 -13.59 -20.55 6.95
C LYS A 328 -13.75 -19.06 7.19
N PHE A 329 -14.92 -18.67 7.70
CA PHE A 329 -15.24 -17.27 7.92
C PHE A 329 -15.55 -16.95 9.37
N ILE A 330 -15.09 -15.77 9.78
CA ILE A 330 -15.61 -15.04 10.94
C ILE A 330 -16.11 -13.70 10.43
N LEU A 331 -17.42 -13.46 10.53
CA LEU A 331 -18.01 -12.15 10.28
C LEU A 331 -18.06 -11.36 11.59
N VAL A 332 -17.54 -10.16 11.53
CA VAL A 332 -17.38 -9.28 12.66
C VAL A 332 -18.41 -8.16 12.54
N LYS A 333 -19.51 -8.37 13.27
CA LYS A 333 -20.76 -7.61 13.40
C LYS A 333 -21.88 -7.92 12.39
N ASN A 334 -23.11 -7.87 12.91
CA ASN A 334 -24.38 -7.96 12.21
C ASN A 334 -25.28 -6.85 12.73
N GLY A 335 -25.63 -5.90 11.88
CA GLY A 335 -26.60 -4.86 12.23
C GLY A 335 -28.06 -5.29 12.09
N TYR A 336 -28.34 -6.50 11.58
CA TYR A 336 -29.67 -6.88 11.08
C TYR A 336 -30.08 -8.30 11.48
N ASP A 337 -31.38 -8.58 11.56
CA ASP A 337 -31.92 -9.95 11.75
C ASP A 337 -31.78 -10.79 10.45
N THR A 338 -30.57 -10.91 9.91
CA THR A 338 -30.28 -11.72 8.73
C THR A 338 -29.97 -13.16 9.11
N HIS A 339 -30.51 -14.12 8.35
CA HIS A 339 -30.16 -15.54 8.50
C HIS A 339 -28.73 -15.76 7.99
N MET A 340 -27.90 -16.44 8.78
CA MET A 340 -26.51 -16.72 8.40
C MET A 340 -26.33 -18.16 7.92
N PRO A 341 -25.52 -18.38 6.87
CA PRO A 341 -25.08 -19.71 6.49
C PRO A 341 -24.36 -20.42 7.64
N VAL A 342 -24.57 -21.73 7.74
CA VAL A 342 -24.10 -22.57 8.86
C VAL A 342 -22.57 -22.56 9.04
N HIS A 343 -21.83 -22.21 8.00
CA HIS A 343 -20.37 -22.17 8.00
C HIS A 343 -19.78 -20.80 8.44
N LEU A 344 -20.62 -19.78 8.68
CA LEU A 344 -20.19 -18.46 9.17
C LEU A 344 -20.31 -18.37 10.71
N LYS A 345 -19.38 -17.63 11.34
CA LYS A 345 -19.40 -17.35 12.78
C LYS A 345 -19.42 -15.85 13.05
N TYR A 346 -20.16 -15.43 14.07
CA TYR A 346 -20.11 -14.04 14.56
C TYR A 346 -19.06 -13.83 15.64
N ALA A 347 -18.38 -12.69 15.56
CA ALA A 347 -17.65 -12.10 16.68
C ALA A 347 -18.33 -10.78 17.10
N PRO A 348 -18.82 -10.66 18.35
CA PRO A 348 -19.36 -9.39 18.86
C PRO A 348 -18.21 -8.42 19.13
N LEU A 349 -18.22 -7.25 18.50
CA LEU A 349 -17.15 -6.25 18.64
C LEU A 349 -17.59 -4.95 19.32
N ASP A 350 -18.88 -4.79 19.64
CA ASP A 350 -19.44 -3.56 20.22
C ASP A 350 -18.78 -3.18 21.55
N GLN A 351 -18.63 -4.13 22.48
CA GLN A 351 -17.88 -3.90 23.72
C GLN A 351 -16.37 -3.70 23.51
N ILE A 352 -15.81 -4.16 22.40
CA ILE A 352 -14.36 -4.22 22.19
C ILE A 352 -13.84 -2.90 21.63
N ILE A 353 -14.56 -2.28 20.70
CA ILE A 353 -14.23 -0.93 20.22
C ILE A 353 -14.32 0.03 21.41
N GLU A 354 -15.46 0.06 22.11
CA GLU A 354 -15.65 0.85 23.33
C GLU A 354 -14.52 0.61 24.34
N ASN A 355 -14.26 -0.65 24.77
CA ASN A 355 -13.23 -0.94 25.77
C ASN A 355 -11.77 -0.73 25.31
N SER A 356 -11.48 -0.85 24.02
CA SER A 356 -10.15 -0.52 23.48
C SER A 356 -9.86 0.97 23.53
N LEU A 357 -10.90 1.78 23.69
CA LEU A 357 -10.88 3.23 23.79
C LEU A 357 -11.22 3.72 25.21
N GLU A 358 -11.83 2.88 26.05
CA GLU A 358 -11.97 3.12 27.50
C GLU A 358 -10.61 3.06 28.18
N ILE A 359 -10.15 4.22 28.62
CA ILE A 359 -8.91 4.39 29.37
C ILE A 359 -9.10 3.79 30.77
N LYS A 360 -8.40 2.69 31.07
CA LYS A 360 -8.16 2.32 32.48
C LYS A 360 -7.05 3.20 33.04
N TYR A 361 -7.40 4.07 33.97
CA TYR A 361 -6.44 4.76 34.81
C TYR A 361 -5.96 3.76 35.87
N ASP A 362 -4.74 3.23 35.72
CA ASP A 362 -4.01 2.73 36.88
C ASP A 362 -3.55 3.96 37.66
N LEU A 363 -4.31 4.29 38.70
CA LEU A 363 -3.93 5.31 39.69
C LEU A 363 -2.74 4.77 40.48
N TYR A 364 -1.53 5.20 40.13
CA TYR A 364 -0.35 5.12 41.00
C TYR A 364 0.06 6.51 41.47
#